data_AF-A0AAJ1F530-F1
#
_entry.id   AF-A0AAJ1F530-F1
#
_cell.length_a   1.000
_cell.length_b   1.000
_cell.length_c   1.000
_cell.angle_alpha   90.00
_cell.angle_beta   90.00
_cell.angle_gamma   90.00
#
_symmetry.space_group_name_H-M   'P 1'
#
loop_
_entity.id
_entity.type
_entity.pdbx_description
1 polymer ?
#
loop_
_entity_poly.entity_id
_entity_poly.type
_entity_poly.pdbx_seq_one_letter_code
_entity_poly.pdbx_strand_id
1 'polypeptide(L)'
;MSGSPPVHFVEVTTRALEGLPDARGDSVRSMLAADHGIEVGDVRVSLGYQVQAEMTPEQIERTVYDLFADPVIEQASCNGALLGITGIFPSTPEAAIQVGFKPGVTDNAGQAGLDGLLTLYPKLRNAAQVATSRTYMFWG
;
A
#
# COMPACT_ATOMS: atom_id res chain seq x y z
N MET A 1 -23.94 -0.95 21.96
CA MET A 1 -23.41 -1.87 20.94
C MET A 1 -22.18 -1.21 20.35
N SER A 2 -20.97 -1.51 20.84
CA SER A 2 -19.76 -0.94 20.24
C SER A 2 -19.44 -1.76 18.99
N GLY A 3 -19.74 -1.21 17.81
CA GLY A 3 -19.27 -1.77 16.55
C GLY A 3 -17.75 -1.74 16.47
N SER A 4 -17.18 -2.59 15.62
CA SER A 4 -15.75 -2.47 15.27
C SER A 4 -15.49 -1.10 14.62
N PRO A 5 -14.33 -0.47 14.86
CA PRO A 5 -13.98 0.80 14.23
C PRO A 5 -14.01 0.69 12.70
N PRO A 6 -14.22 1.80 11.97
CA PRO A 6 -14.11 1.80 10.52
C PRO A 6 -12.71 1.42 10.07
N VAL A 7 -12.61 0.82 8.89
CA VAL A 7 -11.34 0.48 8.24
C VAL A 7 -11.10 1.45 7.10
N HIS A 8 -9.95 2.12 7.14
CA HIS A 8 -9.46 2.98 6.07
C HIS A 8 -8.44 2.23 5.23
N PHE A 9 -8.56 2.32 3.92
CA PHE A 9 -7.65 1.66 2.97
C PHE A 9 -6.70 2.69 2.39
N VAL A 10 -5.43 2.59 2.74
CA VAL A 10 -4.38 3.42 2.16
C VAL A 10 -3.60 2.59 1.15
N GLU A 11 -3.53 3.05 -0.09
CA GLU A 11 -2.70 2.44 -1.13
C GLU A 11 -1.58 3.41 -1.50
N VAL A 12 -0.35 2.91 -1.64
CA VAL A 12 0.85 3.69 -1.91
C VAL A 12 1.61 3.06 -3.08
N THR A 13 2.03 3.86 -4.04
CA THR A 13 2.89 3.45 -5.15
C THR A 13 4.00 4.45 -5.36
N THR A 14 5.16 3.98 -5.81
CA THR A 14 6.22 4.85 -6.35
C THR A 14 5.63 5.66 -7.50
N ARG A 15 6.03 6.93 -7.64
CA ARG A 15 5.66 7.78 -8.79
C ARG A 15 6.36 7.30 -10.07
N ALA A 16 5.77 7.57 -11.21
CA ALA A 16 6.41 7.38 -12.52
C ALA A 16 7.22 8.64 -12.88
N LEU A 17 8.40 8.80 -12.27
CA LEU A 17 9.31 9.92 -12.54
C LEU A 17 10.52 9.43 -13.33
N GLU A 18 11.05 10.28 -14.20
CA GLU A 18 12.30 10.00 -14.90
C GLU A 18 13.43 9.76 -13.89
N GLY A 19 14.14 8.64 -14.03
CA GLY A 19 15.21 8.24 -13.12
C GLY A 19 14.75 7.63 -11.79
N LEU A 20 13.45 7.43 -11.57
CA LEU A 20 12.89 6.77 -10.38
C LEU A 20 12.21 5.44 -10.76
N PRO A 21 12.98 4.33 -10.83
CA PRO A 21 12.39 3.03 -11.10
C PRO A 21 11.57 2.50 -9.91
N ASP A 22 10.57 1.67 -10.20
CA ASP A 22 9.95 0.84 -9.17
C ASP A 22 10.81 -0.40 -8.93
N ALA A 23 11.81 -0.26 -8.04
CA ALA A 23 12.75 -1.33 -7.74
C ALA A 23 12.07 -2.63 -7.27
N ARG A 24 10.88 -2.56 -6.65
CA ARG A 24 10.13 -3.75 -6.23
C ARG A 24 9.55 -4.48 -7.45
N GLY A 25 9.01 -3.71 -8.40
CA GLY A 25 8.56 -4.19 -9.69
C GLY A 25 9.68 -4.85 -10.49
N ASP A 26 10.80 -4.13 -10.66
CA ASP A 26 11.98 -4.61 -11.38
C ASP A 26 12.53 -5.92 -10.81
N SER A 27 12.54 -6.05 -9.48
CA SER A 27 12.97 -7.26 -8.80
C SER A 27 12.04 -8.45 -9.09
N VAL A 28 10.72 -8.24 -9.14
CA VAL A 28 9.75 -9.30 -9.45
C VAL A 28 9.89 -9.73 -10.91
N ARG A 29 9.96 -8.75 -11.83
CA ARG A 29 10.15 -9.01 -13.26
C ARG A 29 11.42 -9.82 -13.53
N SER A 30 12.54 -9.40 -12.91
CA SER A 30 13.84 -10.09 -13.05
C SER A 30 13.81 -11.51 -12.49
N MET A 31 13.15 -11.72 -11.34
CA MET A 31 12.98 -13.05 -10.75
C MET A 31 12.13 -13.98 -11.62
N LEU A 32 11.01 -13.48 -12.18
CA LEU A 32 10.15 -14.27 -13.07
C LEU A 32 10.90 -14.75 -14.32
N ALA A 33 11.73 -13.89 -14.91
CA ALA A 33 12.55 -14.25 -16.05
C ALA A 33 13.64 -15.28 -15.67
N ALA A 34 14.38 -15.02 -14.60
CA ALA A 34 15.53 -15.85 -14.20
C ALA A 34 15.14 -17.23 -13.66
N ASP A 35 14.13 -17.31 -12.80
CA ASP A 35 13.79 -18.52 -12.06
C ASP A 35 12.72 -19.37 -12.77
N HIS A 36 11.91 -18.73 -13.63
CA HIS A 36 10.74 -19.35 -14.23
C HIS A 36 10.65 -19.19 -15.76
N GLY A 37 11.54 -18.42 -16.40
CA GLY A 37 11.50 -18.17 -17.84
C GLY A 37 10.24 -17.42 -18.29
N ILE A 38 9.59 -16.70 -17.37
CA ILE A 38 8.38 -15.92 -17.63
C ILE A 38 8.80 -14.48 -17.89
N GLU A 39 8.73 -14.08 -19.16
CA GLU A 39 8.97 -12.70 -19.58
C GLU A 39 7.69 -11.87 -19.36
N VAL A 40 7.83 -10.74 -18.66
CA VAL A 40 6.77 -9.75 -18.46
C VAL A 40 7.32 -8.39 -18.89
N GLY A 41 6.51 -7.59 -19.58
CA GLY A 41 6.88 -6.26 -20.05
C GLY A 41 7.20 -5.29 -18.92
N ASP A 42 6.26 -5.10 -17.99
CA ASP A 42 6.40 -4.23 -16.82
C ASP A 42 5.69 -4.81 -15.60
N VAL A 43 6.23 -4.53 -14.41
CA VAL A 43 5.63 -4.89 -13.13
C VAL A 43 5.66 -3.67 -12.23
N ARG A 44 4.51 -3.32 -11.66
CA ARG A 44 4.40 -2.30 -10.61
C ARG A 44 3.98 -2.94 -9.30
N VAL A 45 4.54 -2.48 -8.20
CA VAL A 45 4.20 -2.95 -6.86
C VAL A 45 3.74 -1.80 -5.99
N SER A 46 2.50 -1.87 -5.53
CA SER A 46 1.95 -0.96 -4.54
C SER A 46 1.85 -1.61 -3.17
N LEU A 47 2.01 -0.79 -2.13
CA LEU A 47 1.82 -1.15 -0.73
C LEU A 47 0.41 -0.77 -0.32
N GLY A 48 -0.26 -1.64 0.43
CA GLY A 48 -1.56 -1.36 1.02
C GLY A 48 -1.48 -1.38 2.54
N TYR A 49 -2.19 -0.47 3.19
CA TYR A 49 -2.37 -0.40 4.63
C TYR A 49 -3.86 -0.35 4.95
N GLN A 50 -4.31 -1.28 5.79
CA GLN A 50 -5.67 -1.35 6.30
C GLN A 50 -5.63 -0.82 7.73
N VAL A 51 -6.09 0.42 7.91
CA VAL A 51 -6.04 1.13 9.19
C VAL A 51 -7.43 1.07 9.81
N GLN A 52 -7.60 0.18 10.78
CA GLN A 52 -8.83 0.11 11.56
C GLN A 52 -8.71 1.08 12.74
N ALA A 53 -9.41 2.22 12.71
CA ALA A 53 -9.41 3.21 13.79
C ALA A 53 -10.54 4.25 13.66
N GLU A 54 -10.97 4.80 14.79
CA GLU A 54 -11.88 5.96 14.84
C GLU A 54 -11.11 7.24 14.49
N MET A 55 -11.10 7.61 13.20
CA MET A 55 -10.40 8.79 12.67
C MET A 55 -11.35 9.59 11.77
N THR A 56 -11.22 10.93 11.81
CA THR A 56 -11.92 11.79 10.85
C THR A 56 -11.27 11.68 9.47
N PRO A 57 -12.00 12.01 8.37
CA PRO A 57 -11.42 12.05 7.03
C PRO A 57 -10.13 12.87 6.94
N GLU A 58 -10.09 14.04 7.58
CA GLU A 58 -8.93 14.93 7.56
C GLU A 58 -7.74 14.33 8.30
N GLN A 59 -7.98 13.57 9.38
CA GLN A 59 -6.92 12.89 10.12
C GLN A 59 -6.29 11.79 9.29
N ILE A 60 -7.08 10.93 8.65
CA ILE A 60 -6.54 9.83 7.86
C ILE A 60 -5.84 10.35 6.60
N GLU A 61 -6.41 11.34 5.92
CA GLU A 61 -5.78 11.97 4.73
C GLU A 61 -4.40 12.55 5.05
N ARG A 62 -4.27 13.26 6.18
CA ARG A 62 -2.98 13.76 6.63
C ARG A 62 -2.02 12.63 7.00
N THR A 63 -2.51 11.59 7.67
CA THR A 63 -1.71 10.44 8.11
C THR A 63 -1.05 9.71 6.93
N VAL A 64 -1.67 9.72 5.74
CA VAL A 64 -1.11 9.08 4.54
C VAL A 64 0.34 9.52 4.29
N TYR A 65 0.61 10.82 4.26
CA TYR A 65 1.96 11.34 3.98
C TYR A 65 2.77 11.66 5.23
N ASP A 66 2.15 11.78 6.40
CA ASP A 66 2.86 11.90 7.67
C ASP A 66 3.49 10.56 8.11
N LEU A 67 2.99 9.42 7.61
CA LEU A 67 3.39 8.08 8.09
C LEU A 67 3.56 7.01 6.99
N PHE A 68 2.62 6.88 6.05
CA PHE A 68 2.55 5.69 5.20
C PHE A 68 3.24 5.82 3.84
N ALA A 69 3.41 7.05 3.35
CA ALA A 69 3.94 7.35 2.03
C ALA A 69 4.96 8.50 2.09
N ASP A 70 6.02 8.38 1.30
CA ASP A 70 6.95 9.49 1.06
C ASP A 70 6.31 10.52 0.10
N PRO A 71 6.14 11.80 0.50
CA PRO A 71 5.46 12.79 -0.33
C PRO A 71 6.22 13.18 -1.61
N VAL A 72 7.53 12.91 -1.68
CA VAL A 72 8.40 13.27 -2.80
C VAL A 72 8.38 12.19 -3.87
N ILE A 73 8.60 10.94 -3.48
CA ILE A 73 8.81 9.84 -4.44
C ILE A 73 7.61 8.89 -4.56
N GLU A 74 6.65 8.96 -3.65
CA GLU A 74 5.45 8.13 -3.66
C GLU A 74 4.19 8.98 -3.85
N GLN A 75 3.15 8.31 -4.35
CA GLN A 75 1.80 8.83 -4.43
C GLN A 75 0.86 7.80 -3.82
N ALA A 76 -0.16 8.30 -3.13
CA ALA A 76 -1.04 7.47 -2.35
C ALA A 76 -2.51 7.89 -2.49
N SER A 77 -3.40 6.94 -2.22
CA SER A 77 -4.84 7.15 -2.12
C SER A 77 -5.34 6.63 -0.77
N CYS A 78 -6.34 7.29 -0.21
CA CYS A 78 -7.08 6.82 0.96
C CYS A 78 -8.53 6.57 0.58
N ASN A 79 -9.04 5.38 0.87
CA ASN A 79 -10.39 4.91 0.55
C ASN A 79 -10.75 4.95 -0.95
N GLY A 80 -9.74 5.08 -1.82
CA GLY A 80 -9.83 4.97 -3.27
C GLY A 80 -8.80 3.98 -3.80
N ALA A 81 -9.08 3.36 -4.94
CA ALA A 81 -8.15 2.45 -5.60
C ALA A 81 -7.23 3.23 -6.54
N LEU A 82 -5.91 3.12 -6.36
CA LEU A 82 -4.91 3.75 -7.23
C LEU A 82 -5.09 3.36 -8.70
N LEU A 83 -5.52 2.12 -8.96
CA LEU A 83 -5.81 1.62 -10.32
C LEU A 83 -6.89 2.42 -11.05
N GLY A 84 -7.79 3.09 -10.33
CA GLY A 84 -8.85 3.92 -10.92
C GLY A 84 -8.45 5.37 -11.15
N ILE A 85 -7.25 5.79 -10.75
CA ILE A 85 -6.82 7.19 -10.84
C ILE A 85 -6.04 7.42 -12.14
N THR A 86 -6.57 8.29 -12.99
CA THR A 86 -5.94 8.68 -14.25
C THR A 86 -4.55 9.26 -14.02
N GLY A 87 -3.56 8.78 -14.77
CA GLY A 87 -2.18 9.29 -14.75
C GLY A 87 -1.27 8.64 -13.70
N ILE A 88 -1.77 7.71 -12.88
CA ILE A 88 -0.94 6.93 -11.95
C ILE A 88 -0.26 5.76 -12.64
N PHE A 89 -1.03 5.00 -13.42
CA PHE A 89 -0.56 3.85 -14.20
C PHE A 89 -0.79 4.12 -15.69
N PRO A 90 0.04 3.53 -16.58
CA PRO A 90 -0.03 3.79 -18.01
C PRO A 90 -1.35 3.30 -18.64
N SER A 91 -1.85 2.15 -18.17
CA SER A 91 -3.10 1.52 -18.61
C SER A 91 -3.58 0.54 -17.55
N THR A 92 -4.74 -0.07 -17.76
CA THR A 92 -5.21 -1.18 -16.93
C THR A 92 -4.23 -2.37 -17.06
N PRO A 93 -3.74 -2.94 -15.94
CA PRO A 93 -2.88 -4.11 -15.99
C PRO A 93 -3.65 -5.33 -16.50
N GLU A 94 -2.93 -6.28 -17.11
CA GLU A 94 -3.49 -7.56 -17.56
C GLU A 94 -3.81 -8.49 -16.38
N ALA A 95 -3.02 -8.38 -15.32
CA ALA A 95 -3.26 -9.06 -14.06
C ALA A 95 -2.89 -8.16 -12.88
N ALA A 96 -3.69 -8.24 -11.82
CA ALA A 96 -3.38 -7.64 -10.53
C ALA A 96 -3.58 -8.69 -9.43
N ILE A 97 -2.55 -8.88 -8.60
CA ILE A 97 -2.52 -9.87 -7.52
C ILE A 97 -2.26 -9.14 -6.22
N GLN A 98 -3.23 -9.15 -5.31
CA GLN A 98 -3.06 -8.62 -3.96
C GLN A 98 -2.76 -9.75 -2.97
N VAL A 99 -1.69 -9.56 -2.19
CA VAL A 99 -1.22 -10.50 -1.18
C VAL A 99 -1.24 -9.81 0.18
N GLY A 100 -2.00 -10.37 1.12
CA GLY A 100 -2.03 -9.95 2.51
C GLY A 100 -1.62 -11.10 3.45
N PHE A 101 -1.32 -10.77 4.70
CA PHE A 101 -1.02 -11.77 5.72
C PHE A 101 -2.28 -12.52 6.15
N LYS A 102 -2.13 -13.84 6.41
CA LYS A 102 -3.22 -14.64 6.97
C LYS A 102 -3.49 -14.25 8.44
N PRO A 103 -4.72 -14.43 8.95
CA PRO A 103 -5.01 -14.23 10.35
C PRO A 103 -4.06 -15.01 11.27
N GLY A 104 -3.56 -14.37 12.32
CA GLY A 104 -2.63 -14.96 13.27
C GLY A 104 -1.16 -14.99 12.84
N VAL A 105 -0.83 -14.53 11.62
CA VAL A 105 0.56 -14.34 11.18
C VAL A 105 1.06 -12.96 11.62
N THR A 106 2.33 -12.89 12.01
CA THR A 106 2.97 -11.63 12.37
C THR A 106 3.21 -10.77 11.13
N ASP A 107 2.59 -9.59 11.12
CA ASP A 107 2.84 -8.53 10.15
C ASP A 107 3.73 -7.45 10.78
N ASN A 108 5.05 -7.56 10.60
CA ASN A 108 6.00 -6.62 11.18
C ASN A 108 5.82 -5.19 10.64
N ALA A 109 5.48 -5.04 9.36
CA ALA A 109 5.23 -3.73 8.76
C ALA A 109 3.94 -3.12 9.30
N GLY A 110 2.91 -3.94 9.48
CA GLY A 110 1.66 -3.54 10.14
C GLY A 110 1.89 -3.10 11.58
N GLN A 111 2.71 -3.82 12.35
CA GLN A 111 3.06 -3.40 13.72
C GLN A 111 3.83 -2.07 13.74
N ALA A 112 4.82 -1.89 12.86
CA ALA A 112 5.52 -0.62 12.75
C ALA A 112 4.59 0.55 12.34
N GLY A 113 3.66 0.30 11.41
CA GLY A 113 2.63 1.26 11.02
C GLY A 113 1.69 1.60 12.19
N LEU A 114 1.30 0.62 13.00
CA LEU A 114 0.51 0.85 14.21
C LEU A 114 1.28 1.70 15.23
N ASP A 115 2.55 1.39 15.49
CA ASP A 115 3.37 2.15 16.44
C ASP A 115 3.53 3.62 16.01
N GLY A 116 3.75 3.86 14.71
CA GLY A 116 3.78 5.20 14.14
C GLY A 116 2.44 5.93 14.28
N LEU A 117 1.33 5.25 13.98
CA LEU A 117 -0.02 5.80 14.13
C LEU A 117 -0.31 6.19 15.59
N LEU A 118 0.07 5.35 16.55
CA LEU A 118 -0.12 5.60 17.98
C LEU A 118 0.79 6.70 18.51
N THR A 119 1.92 6.95 17.86
CA THR A 119 2.79 8.09 18.17
C THR A 119 2.11 9.41 17.77
N LEU A 120 1.49 9.45 16.58
CA LEU A 120 0.76 10.62 16.09
C LEU A 120 -0.59 10.82 16.83
N TYR A 121 -1.25 9.72 17.19
CA TYR A 121 -2.58 9.71 17.82
C TYR A 121 -2.63 8.79 19.05
N PRO A 122 -2.06 9.19 20.20
CA PRO A 122 -1.99 8.34 21.40
C PRO A 122 -3.35 7.86 21.94
N LYS A 123 -4.44 8.58 21.62
CA LYS A 123 -5.81 8.23 22.03
C LYS A 123 -6.33 6.94 21.38
N LEU A 124 -5.72 6.47 20.29
CA LEU A 124 -6.14 5.29 19.54
C LEU A 124 -5.59 3.96 20.11
N ARG A 125 -4.76 3.99 21.16
CA ARG A 125 -3.95 2.86 21.65
C ARG A 125 -4.69 1.54 21.88
N ASN A 126 -5.96 1.58 22.25
CA ASN A 126 -6.75 0.39 22.58
C ASN A 126 -7.79 0.03 21.50
N ALA A 127 -7.81 0.75 20.39
CA ALA A 127 -8.85 0.64 19.37
C ALA A 127 -8.31 0.72 17.93
N ALA A 128 -7.00 0.85 17.74
CA ALA A 128 -6.37 0.86 16.43
C ALA A 128 -5.69 -0.46 16.08
N GLN A 129 -5.81 -0.88 14.82
CA GLN A 129 -5.05 -1.96 14.23
C GLN A 129 -4.59 -1.55 12.83
N VAL A 130 -3.41 -2.03 12.43
CA VAL A 130 -2.88 -1.83 11.08
C VAL A 130 -2.47 -3.18 10.51
N ALA A 131 -2.94 -3.49 9.31
CA ALA A 131 -2.51 -4.65 8.53
C ALA A 131 -2.00 -4.19 7.15
N THR A 132 -1.06 -4.93 6.58
CA THR A 132 -0.44 -4.59 5.30
C THR A 132 -0.75 -5.61 4.21
N SER A 133 -0.72 -5.12 2.98
CA SER A 133 -0.78 -5.92 1.76
C SER A 133 0.19 -5.40 0.71
N ARG A 134 0.47 -6.23 -0.28
CA ARG A 134 1.17 -5.83 -1.50
C ARG A 134 0.31 -6.16 -2.70
N THR A 135 0.22 -5.24 -3.65
CA THR A 135 -0.46 -5.47 -4.93
C THR A 135 0.59 -5.46 -6.04
N TYR A 136 0.68 -6.57 -6.76
CA TYR A 136 1.53 -6.74 -7.93
C TYR A 136 0.66 -6.54 -9.17
N MET A 137 1.08 -5.67 -10.08
CA MET A 137 0.36 -5.34 -11.31
C MET A 137 1.28 -5.62 -12.50
N PHE A 138 0.77 -6.31 -13.51
CA PHE A 138 1.56 -6.85 -14.63
C PHE A 138 1.03 -6.30 -15.97
N TRP A 139 1.95 -5.93 -16.86
CA TRP A 139 1.67 -5.49 -18.23
C TRP A 139 2.63 -6.17 -19.21
N GLY A 140 2.15 -6.48 -20.41
CA GLY A 140 2.98 -6.89 -21.55
C GLY A 140 3.39 -8.35 -21.52
#